data_AF-A0A9D6ZYL9-F1
#
_entry.id   AF-A0A9D6ZYL9-F1
#
_cell.length_a   1.000
_cell.length_b   1.000
_cell.length_c   1.000
_cell.angle_alpha   90.00
_cell.angle_beta   90.00
_cell.angle_gamma   90.00
#
_symmetry.space_group_name_H-M   'P 1'
#
loop_
_entity.id
_entity.type
_entity.pdbx_description
1 polymer ?
#
loop_
_entity_poly.entity_id
_entity_poly.type
_entity_poly.pdbx_seq_one_letter_code
_entity_poly.pdbx_strand_id
1 'polypeptide(L)'
;MQNDPLWKLRHALAGVLLAVVVSVPIAAFVGSALGEALGGTYAWRAGVYGALLLYVVVGAGVLFAKVARHETRPMSVQRVGLWLASLWLWPLMWLLAAKRPVMSAPQPASPASAPRPPSTPSPPAPPVPPPPPAAPSL
;
A
#
# COMPACT_ATOMS: atom_id res chain seq x y z
N MET A 1 -15.19 -3.62 -22.10
CA MET A 1 -14.67 -2.39 -21.44
C MET A 1 -14.66 -2.46 -19.90
N GLN A 2 -15.18 -3.51 -19.24
CA GLN A 2 -15.28 -3.61 -17.77
C GLN A 2 -13.96 -3.91 -17.00
N ASN A 3 -12.87 -4.26 -17.70
CA ASN A 3 -11.61 -4.75 -17.08
C ASN A 3 -10.40 -3.84 -17.33
N ASP A 4 -10.62 -2.56 -17.67
CA ASP A 4 -9.52 -1.64 -17.90
C ASP A 4 -8.94 -1.14 -16.56
N PRO A 5 -7.66 -1.42 -16.23
CA PRO A 5 -7.06 -1.01 -14.96
C PRO A 5 -7.11 0.51 -14.75
N LEU A 6 -7.06 1.30 -15.82
CA LEU A 6 -7.17 2.75 -15.78
C LEU A 6 -8.55 3.22 -15.27
N TRP A 7 -9.63 2.51 -15.62
CA TRP A 7 -10.99 2.87 -15.22
C TRP A 7 -11.23 2.69 -13.72
N LYS A 8 -10.55 1.69 -13.12
CA LYS A 8 -10.54 1.46 -11.66
C LYS A 8 -9.80 2.56 -10.91
N LEU A 9 -8.77 3.14 -11.53
CA LEU A 9 -7.93 4.20 -10.97
C LEU A 9 -8.50 5.61 -11.17
N ARG A 10 -9.55 5.81 -11.99
CA ARG A 10 -10.08 7.16 -12.32
C ARG A 10 -10.42 8.00 -11.08
N HIS A 11 -10.99 7.36 -10.04
CA HIS A 11 -11.35 8.06 -8.82
C HIS A 11 -10.07 8.47 -8.07
N ALA A 12 -9.11 7.56 -7.94
CA ALA A 12 -7.81 7.87 -7.36
C ALA A 12 -7.12 9.04 -8.09
N LEU A 13 -7.10 9.00 -9.42
CA LEU A 13 -6.54 10.05 -10.25
C LEU A 13 -7.28 11.37 -10.04
N ALA A 14 -8.61 11.37 -10.04
CA ALA A 14 -9.44 12.56 -9.83
C ALA A 14 -9.20 13.22 -8.47
N GLY A 15 -9.10 12.45 -7.38
CA GLY A 15 -8.83 13.02 -6.06
C GLY A 15 -7.41 13.53 -5.89
N VAL A 16 -6.42 12.88 -6.51
CA VAL A 16 -5.04 13.40 -6.52
C VAL A 16 -4.99 14.69 -7.32
N LEU A 17 -5.62 14.74 -8.49
CA LEU A 17 -5.70 15.95 -9.31
C LEU A 17 -6.38 17.09 -8.55
N LEU A 18 -7.50 16.80 -7.89
CA LEU A 18 -8.22 17.79 -7.10
C LEU A 18 -7.36 18.31 -5.95
N ALA A 19 -6.66 17.43 -5.23
CA ALA A 19 -5.75 17.81 -4.15
C ALA A 19 -4.60 18.70 -4.67
N VAL A 20 -4.03 18.37 -5.83
CA VAL A 20 -2.97 19.19 -6.46
C VAL A 20 -3.51 20.56 -6.86
N VAL A 21 -4.68 20.62 -7.52
CA VAL A 21 -5.30 21.89 -7.93
C VAL A 21 -5.57 22.78 -6.72
N VAL A 22 -6.06 22.22 -5.62
CA VAL A 22 -6.26 22.97 -4.36
C VAL A 22 -4.93 23.36 -3.70
N SER A 23 -3.88 22.56 -3.87
CA SER A 23 -2.57 22.85 -3.29
C SER A 23 -1.82 23.98 -4.00
N VAL A 24 -2.10 24.27 -5.27
CA VAL A 24 -1.48 25.38 -6.02
C VAL A 24 -1.76 26.75 -5.40
N PRO A 25 -3.02 27.18 -5.14
CA PRO A 25 -3.29 28.47 -4.51
C PRO A 25 -2.76 28.53 -3.07
N ILE A 26 -2.76 27.42 -2.33
CA ILE A 26 -2.15 27.34 -1.00
C ILE A 26 -0.64 27.58 -1.11
N ALA A 27 0.03 26.93 -2.06
CA ALA A 27 1.46 27.11 -2.29
C ALA A 27 1.81 28.53 -2.73
N ALA A 28 0.98 29.16 -3.56
CA ALA A 28 1.16 30.55 -3.96
C ALA A 28 1.03 31.51 -2.76
N PHE A 29 0.01 31.32 -1.92
CA PHE A 29 -0.21 32.15 -0.73
C PHE A 29 0.93 31.99 0.28
N VAL A 30 1.26 30.74 0.63
CA VAL A 30 2.35 30.40 1.56
C VAL A 30 3.70 30.89 1.00
N GLY A 31 3.97 30.65 -0.29
CA GLY A 31 5.21 31.05 -0.93
C GLY A 31 5.39 32.56 -1.04
N SER A 32 4.31 33.31 -1.25
CA SER A 32 4.35 34.78 -1.19
C SER A 32 4.66 35.27 0.22
N ALA A 33 3.98 34.74 1.24
CA ALA A 33 4.19 35.14 2.63
C ALA A 33 5.62 34.82 3.12
N LEU A 34 6.13 33.62 2.81
CA LEU A 34 7.49 33.22 3.13
C LEU A 34 8.54 33.98 2.31
N GLY A 35 8.29 34.22 1.02
CA GLY A 35 9.19 35.02 0.19
C GLY A 35 9.36 36.44 0.71
N GLU A 36 8.28 37.03 1.24
CA GLU A 36 8.36 38.31 1.96
C GLU A 36 9.19 38.22 3.22
N ALA A 37 8.88 37.26 4.09
CA ALA A 37 9.56 37.11 5.38
C ALA A 37 11.06 36.79 5.24
N LEU A 38 11.47 36.04 4.21
CA LEU A 38 12.84 35.61 4.02
C LEU A 38 13.74 36.66 3.37
N GLY A 39 13.18 37.53 2.51
CA GLY A 39 13.98 38.61 1.95
C GLY A 39 13.30 39.56 0.99
N GLY A 40 11.97 39.62 0.94
CA GLY A 40 11.20 40.72 0.34
C GLY A 40 11.35 40.96 -1.16
N THR A 41 12.13 40.15 -1.88
CA THR A 41 12.38 40.31 -3.31
C THR A 41 11.54 39.36 -4.15
N TYR A 42 11.27 39.74 -5.40
CA TYR A 42 10.62 38.85 -6.37
C TYR A 42 11.34 37.51 -6.52
N ALA A 43 12.68 37.54 -6.54
CA ALA A 43 13.49 36.32 -6.63
C ALA A 43 13.21 35.37 -5.47
N TRP A 44 13.06 35.88 -4.24
CA TRP A 44 12.70 35.06 -3.09
C TRP A 44 11.28 34.49 -3.18
N ARG A 45 10.29 35.32 -3.53
CA ARG A 45 8.91 34.86 -3.72
C ARG A 45 8.83 33.77 -4.80
N ALA A 46 9.49 33.97 -5.94
CA ALA A 46 9.52 33.02 -7.05
C ALA A 46 10.26 31.72 -6.67
N GLY A 47 11.41 31.82 -5.99
CA GLY A 47 12.19 30.67 -5.55
C GLY A 47 11.44 29.82 -4.53
N VAL A 48 10.83 30.45 -3.51
CA VAL A 48 10.02 29.75 -2.50
C VAL A 48 8.80 29.09 -3.15
N TYR A 49 8.09 29.81 -4.03
CA TYR A 49 6.96 29.25 -4.76
C TYR A 49 7.38 28.03 -5.61
N GLY A 50 8.50 28.11 -6.33
CA GLY A 50 9.03 26.99 -7.12
C GLY A 50 9.40 25.78 -6.25
N ALA A 51 10.05 26.01 -5.10
CA ALA A 51 10.36 24.94 -4.15
C ALA A 51 9.09 24.28 -3.59
N LEU A 52 8.07 25.07 -3.25
CA LEU A 52 6.78 24.55 -2.79
C LEU A 52 6.05 23.77 -3.89
N LEU A 53 6.09 24.23 -5.14
CA LEU A 53 5.52 23.49 -6.26
C LEU A 53 6.21 22.12 -6.41
N LEU A 54 7.54 22.09 -6.37
CA LEU A 54 8.28 20.84 -6.45
C LEU A 54 7.92 19.91 -5.28
N TYR A 55 7.82 20.45 -4.06
CA TYR A 55 7.39 19.72 -2.88
C TYR A 55 6.00 19.08 -3.04
N VAL A 56 5.04 19.84 -3.58
CA VAL A 56 3.67 19.36 -3.86
C VAL A 56 3.70 18.26 -4.93
N VAL A 57 4.48 18.43 -6.01
CA VAL A 57 4.61 17.42 -7.07
C VAL A 57 5.17 16.10 -6.53
N VAL A 58 6.22 16.16 -5.69
CA VAL A 58 6.80 14.98 -5.05
C VAL A 58 5.78 14.30 -4.12
N GLY A 59 5.12 15.08 -3.27
CA GLY A 59 4.09 14.56 -2.38
C GLY A 59 2.92 13.92 -3.14
N ALA A 60 2.55 14.47 -4.30
CA ALA A 60 1.48 13.93 -5.13
C ALA A 60 1.87 12.57 -5.72
N GLY A 61 3.12 12.41 -6.15
CA GLY A 61 3.67 11.12 -6.58
C GLY A 61 3.65 10.07 -5.46
N VAL A 62 4.05 10.43 -4.24
CA VAL A 62 4.00 9.55 -3.06
C VAL A 62 2.58 9.15 -2.71
N LEU A 63 1.66 10.12 -2.70
CA LEU A 63 0.24 9.87 -2.46
C LEU A 63 -0.35 8.95 -3.53
N PHE A 64 -0.06 9.21 -4.82
CA PHE A 64 -0.48 8.37 -5.92
C PHE A 64 0.01 6.93 -5.77
N ALA A 65 1.30 6.72 -5.45
CA ALA A 65 1.86 5.40 -5.21
C ALA A 65 1.14 4.66 -4.05
N LYS A 66 0.76 5.39 -2.99
CA LYS A 66 0.06 4.83 -1.83
C LYS A 66 -1.39 4.49 -2.13
N VAL A 67 -2.08 5.33 -2.91
CA VAL A 67 -3.47 5.11 -3.32
C VAL A 67 -3.59 4.00 -4.36
N ALA A 68 -2.66 3.95 -5.32
CA ALA A 68 -2.60 2.91 -6.35
C ALA A 68 -2.49 1.50 -5.75
N ARG A 69 -1.87 1.38 -4.56
CA ARG A 69 -1.73 0.10 -3.85
C ARG A 69 -2.97 -0.29 -3.04
N HIS A 70 -3.88 0.63 -2.71
CA HIS A 70 -4.80 0.41 -1.59
C HIS A 70 -6.30 0.47 -1.79
N GLU A 71 -6.93 1.01 -2.86
CA GLU A 71 -8.31 0.60 -3.27
C GLU A 71 -9.02 1.51 -4.28
N THR A 72 -9.89 0.86 -5.05
CA THR A 72 -10.98 1.38 -5.91
C THR A 72 -12.18 1.94 -5.14
N ARG A 73 -12.01 2.36 -3.88
CA ARG A 73 -13.10 2.82 -3.02
C ARG A 73 -13.64 4.20 -3.46
N PRO A 74 -14.96 4.45 -3.30
CA PRO A 74 -15.58 5.71 -3.70
C PRO A 74 -14.98 6.92 -2.97
N MET A 75 -14.91 8.06 -3.66
CA MET A 75 -14.36 9.30 -3.12
C MET A 75 -15.27 9.88 -2.04
N SER A 76 -14.70 10.23 -0.89
CA SER A 76 -15.38 11.00 0.17
C SER A 76 -14.63 12.31 0.37
N VAL A 77 -15.36 13.41 0.63
CA VAL A 77 -14.78 14.74 0.90
C VAL A 77 -13.79 14.68 2.06
N GLN A 78 -14.10 13.91 3.11
CA GLN A 78 -13.20 13.68 4.24
C GLN A 78 -11.87 13.05 3.79
N ARG A 79 -11.94 12.12 2.82
CA ARG A 79 -10.75 11.45 2.27
C ARG A 79 -9.90 12.41 1.45
N VAL A 80 -10.51 13.31 0.67
CA VAL A 80 -9.79 14.36 -0.06
C VAL A 80 -9.08 15.30 0.92
N GLY A 81 -9.74 15.69 2.02
CA GLY A 81 -9.11 16.47 3.09
C GLY A 81 -7.91 15.78 3.72
N LEU A 82 -8.02 14.48 4.01
CA LEU A 82 -6.90 13.65 4.49
C LEU A 82 -5.77 13.53 3.47
N TRP A 83 -6.09 13.45 2.18
CA TRP A 83 -5.10 13.41 1.10
C TRP A 83 -4.36 14.73 0.97
N LEU A 84 -5.06 15.86 1.06
CA LEU A 84 -4.46 17.18 1.09
C LEU A 84 -3.55 17.35 2.32
N ALA A 85 -4.00 16.93 3.50
CA ALA A 85 -3.18 16.94 4.71
C ALA A 85 -1.93 16.05 4.56
N SER A 86 -2.11 14.82 4.03
CA SER A 86 -0.99 13.89 3.78
C SER A 86 -0.02 14.42 2.72
N LEU A 87 -0.51 15.16 1.72
CA LEU A 87 0.29 15.80 0.67
C LEU A 87 1.20 16.89 1.26
N TRP A 88 0.78 17.54 2.35
CA TRP A 88 1.59 18.53 3.05
C TRP A 88 2.42 17.95 4.21
N LEU A 89 2.01 16.83 4.80
CA LEU A 89 2.71 16.18 5.93
C LEU A 89 3.59 14.98 5.52
N TRP A 90 3.75 14.70 4.23
CA TRP A 90 4.49 13.52 3.76
C TRP A 90 5.93 13.37 4.28
N PRO A 91 6.79 14.42 4.39
CA PRO A 91 8.15 14.23 4.89
C PRO A 91 8.14 13.88 6.37
N LEU A 92 7.20 14.45 7.14
CA LEU A 92 7.00 14.13 8.55
C LEU A 92 6.56 12.67 8.71
N MET A 93 5.59 12.22 7.90
CA MET A 93 5.17 10.81 7.90
C MET A 93 6.32 9.86 7.54
N TRP A 94 7.19 10.23 6.59
CA TRP A 94 8.37 9.43 6.24
C TRP A 94 9.38 9.35 7.38
N LEU A 95 9.65 10.49 8.03
CA LEU A 95 10.49 10.58 9.23
C LEU A 95 9.92 9.73 10.39
N LEU A 96 8.61 9.75 10.63
CA LEU A 96 7.98 8.91 11.65
C LEU A 96 7.95 7.42 11.26
N ALA A 97 7.78 7.09 9.98
CA ALA A 97 7.79 5.72 9.50
C ALA A 97 9.18 5.08 9.62
N ALA A 98 10.24 5.85 9.32
CA ALA A 98 11.63 5.41 9.47
C ALA A 98 12.00 5.08 10.94
N LYS A 99 11.28 5.65 11.91
CA LYS A 99 11.49 5.39 13.34
C LYS A 99 10.81 4.14 13.86
N ARG A 100 9.96 3.44 13.08
CA ARG A 100 9.38 2.18 13.53
C ARG A 100 10.44 1.09 13.40
N PRO A 101 10.99 0.56 14.50
CA PRO A 101 11.80 -0.64 14.41
C PRO A 101 10.88 -1.71 13.81
N VAL A 102 11.35 -2.39 12.78
CA VAL A 102 10.75 -3.67 12.42
C VAL A 102 10.95 -4.55 13.64
N MET A 103 9.94 -4.60 14.51
CA MET A 103 9.84 -5.61 15.54
C MET A 103 9.75 -6.91 14.75
N SER A 104 10.88 -7.60 14.61
CA SER A 104 10.94 -8.91 13.98
C SER A 104 9.84 -9.74 14.63
N ALA A 105 8.78 -9.99 13.90
CA ALA A 105 7.72 -10.89 14.36
C ALA A 105 8.42 -12.19 14.78
N PRO A 106 8.03 -12.82 15.90
CA PRO A 106 8.52 -14.14 16.26
C PRO A 106 8.42 -15.02 15.02
N GLN A 107 9.57 -15.46 14.50
CA GLN A 107 9.63 -16.34 13.35
C GLN A 107 8.73 -17.53 13.70
N PRO A 108 7.64 -17.80 12.96
CA PRO A 108 6.79 -18.94 13.27
C PRO A 108 7.70 -20.15 13.31
N ALA A 109 7.74 -20.81 14.47
CA ALA A 109 8.64 -21.92 14.74
C ALA A 109 8.64 -22.86 13.53
N SER A 110 9.81 -23.10 12.96
CA SER A 110 9.95 -24.00 11.83
C SER A 110 9.19 -25.30 12.12
N PRO A 111 8.36 -25.80 11.19
CA PRO A 111 7.58 -27.03 11.38
C PRO A 111 8.45 -28.28 11.64
N ALA A 112 9.77 -28.15 11.55
CA ALA A 112 10.75 -29.18 11.86
C ALA A 112 10.88 -29.52 13.36
N SER A 113 10.38 -28.68 14.27
CA SER A 113 10.47 -28.92 15.73
C SER A 113 9.22 -29.56 16.34
N ALA A 114 8.18 -29.84 15.53
CA ALA A 114 7.01 -30.54 16.03
C ALA A 114 7.38 -32.00 16.32
N PRO A 115 7.11 -32.53 17.53
CA PRO A 115 7.29 -33.94 17.81
C PRO A 115 6.43 -34.75 16.83
N ARG A 116 7.04 -35.67 16.08
CA ARG A 116 6.30 -36.58 15.20
C ARG A 116 5.22 -37.28 16.01
N PRO A 117 3.95 -37.31 15.55
CA PRO A 117 2.94 -38.14 16.20
C PRO A 117 3.40 -39.60 16.16
N PRO A 118 3.10 -40.40 17.20
CA PRO A 118 3.37 -41.83 17.18
C PRO A 118 2.68 -42.44 15.96
N SER A 119 3.46 -43.15 15.14
CA SER A 119 2.96 -43.88 13.98
C SER A 119 1.83 -44.80 14.43
N THR A 120 0.61 -44.54 13.96
CA THR A 120 -0.54 -45.41 14.17
C THR A 120 -0.22 -46.80 13.60
N PRO A 121 -0.51 -47.89 14.33
CA PRO A 121 -0.32 -49.23 13.78
C PRO A 121 -1.20 -49.40 12.54
N SER A 122 -0.61 -49.89 11.46
CA SER A 122 -1.31 -50.16 10.21
C SER A 122 -2.52 -51.08 10.45
N PRO A 123 -3.67 -50.84 9.80
CA PRO A 123 -4.83 -51.73 9.93
C PRO A 123 -4.46 -53.14 9.46
N PRO A 124 -5.01 -54.19 10.11
CA PRO A 124 -4.77 -55.57 9.70
C PRO A 124 -5.21 -55.78 8.25
N ALA A 125 -4.39 -56.51 7.48
CA ALA A 125 -4.67 -56.82 6.09
C ALA A 125 -6.03 -57.52 5.94
N PRO A 126 -6.80 -57.22 4.88
CA PRO A 126 -8.07 -57.89 4.62
C PRO A 126 -7.84 -59.41 4.47
N PRO A 127 -8.79 -60.25 4.91
CA PRO A 127 -8.68 -61.69 4.79
C PRO A 127 -8.56 -62.09 3.31
N VAL A 128 -7.58 -62.94 3.02
CA VAL A 128 -7.34 -63.49 1.68
C VAL A 128 -8.57 -64.32 1.27
N PRO A 129 -9.15 -64.10 0.08
CA PRO A 129 -10.28 -64.91 -0.39
C PRO A 129 -9.88 -66.39 -0.56
N PRO A 130 -10.79 -67.33 -0.30
CA PRO A 130 -10.50 -68.76 -0.46
C PRO A 130 -10.16 -69.08 -1.93
N PRO A 131 -9.26 -70.06 -2.17
CA PRO A 131 -8.92 -70.48 -3.52
C PRO A 131 -10.13 -71.06 -4.25
N PRO A 132 -10.24 -70.85 -5.58
CA PRO A 132 -11.32 -71.41 -6.38
C PRO A 132 -11.27 -72.94 -6.36
N PRO A 133 -12.43 -73.62 -6.44
CA PRO A 133 -12.48 -75.08 -6.45
C PRO A 133 -11.72 -75.63 -7.67
N ALA A 134 -10.94 -76.69 -7.44
CA ALA A 134 -10.19 -77.37 -8.48
C ALA A 134 -11.13 -77.84 -9.59
N ALA A 135 -10.81 -77.48 -10.83
CA ALA A 135 -11.52 -77.96 -12.01
C ALA A 135 -11.43 -79.50 -12.09
N PRO A 136 -12.50 -80.20 -12.48
CA PRO A 136 -12.47 -81.64 -12.64
C PRO A 136 -11.55 -82.03 -13.80
N SER A 137 -10.61 -82.91 -13.52
CA SER A 137 -9.74 -83.57 -14.50
C SER A 137 -10.59 -84.45 -15.43
N LEU A 138 -10.53 -84.19 -16.74
CA LEU A 138 -10.97 -85.11 -17.79
C LEU A 138 -9.83 -86.05 -18.17
#